data_AF-A0A4S1XGX9-F1
#
_entry.id   AF-A0A4S1XGX9-F1
#
_cell.length_a   1.000
_cell.length_b   1.000
_cell.length_c   1.000
_cell.angle_alpha   90.00
_cell.angle_beta   90.00
_cell.angle_gamma   90.00
#
_symmetry.space_group_name_H-M   'P 1'
#
loop_
_entity.id
_entity.type
_entity.pdbx_description
1 polymer ?
#
loop_
_entity_poly.entity_id
_entity_poly.type
_entity_poly.pdbx_seq_one_letter_code
_entity_poly.pdbx_strand_id
1 'polypeptide(L)'
;MTFAILLAIAAQAGGGVAVDSVPQIGIATRYARCIVRQIGVAPAEDSARAAKVQDAVKGCRTFIESDYTQGRIMLGDRPVNKRWWGRMQSILDSVEADVTAAIVQPKQYKIIWELPGGGRVDAYNAPEPLKTIKLLTVPL
;
A
#
# COMPACT_ATOMS: atom_id res chain seq x y z
N MET A 1 -35.93 -10.84 -19.83
CA MET A 1 -35.91 -9.77 -18.82
C MET A 1 -36.02 -10.51 -17.48
N THR A 2 -35.01 -10.61 -16.64
CA THR A 2 -34.30 -9.53 -15.95
C THR A 2 -32.96 -10.07 -15.42
N PHE A 3 -31.86 -9.38 -15.73
CA PHE A 3 -30.52 -9.68 -15.23
C PHE A 3 -30.45 -9.33 -13.73
N ALA A 4 -30.28 -10.31 -12.86
CA ALA A 4 -29.92 -10.10 -11.47
C ALA A 4 -28.39 -10.07 -11.35
N ILE A 5 -27.80 -8.89 -11.56
CA ILE A 5 -26.39 -8.65 -11.25
C ILE A 5 -26.28 -8.51 -9.73
N LEU A 6 -25.83 -9.59 -9.09
CA LEU A 6 -25.34 -9.56 -7.71
C LEU A 6 -24.11 -8.65 -7.68
N LEU A 7 -24.29 -7.41 -7.22
CA LEU A 7 -23.20 -6.57 -6.77
C LEU A 7 -22.53 -7.29 -5.59
N ALA A 8 -21.41 -7.96 -5.86
CA ALA A 8 -20.47 -8.33 -4.83
C ALA A 8 -19.91 -7.04 -4.23
N ILE A 9 -20.48 -6.61 -3.11
CA ILE A 9 -19.83 -5.66 -2.23
C ILE A 9 -18.57 -6.37 -1.75
N ALA A 10 -17.43 -6.01 -2.34
CA ALA A 10 -16.14 -6.29 -1.76
C ALA A 10 -16.13 -5.60 -0.39
N ALA A 11 -16.49 -6.36 0.65
CA ALA A 11 -16.22 -6.01 2.03
C ALA A 11 -14.70 -5.84 2.11
N GLN A 12 -14.24 -4.61 1.95
CA GLN A 12 -12.88 -4.20 2.26
C GLN A 12 -12.64 -4.70 3.69
N ALA A 13 -11.74 -5.66 3.85
CA ALA A 13 -11.30 -6.12 5.16
C ALA A 13 -10.67 -4.91 5.86
N GLY A 14 -11.53 -4.16 6.56
CA GLY A 14 -11.23 -2.90 7.20
C GLY A 14 -10.49 -3.18 8.49
N GLY A 15 -9.17 -3.17 8.41
CA GLY A 15 -8.30 -3.13 9.57
C GLY A 15 -7.03 -2.41 9.17
N GLY A 16 -7.00 -1.10 9.37
CA GLY A 16 -5.77 -0.34 9.14
C GLY A 16 -4.61 -0.93 9.97
N VAL A 17 -3.39 -0.82 9.46
CA VAL A 17 -2.21 -1.34 10.15
C VAL A 17 -1.79 -0.40 11.25
N ALA A 18 -1.48 -0.98 12.41
CA ALA A 18 -0.83 -0.25 13.49
C ALA A 18 0.53 0.28 13.03
N VAL A 19 0.72 1.58 13.22
CA VAL A 19 2.00 2.26 12.98
C VAL A 19 2.46 2.90 14.29
N ASP A 20 3.74 2.71 14.59
CA ASP A 20 4.40 3.21 15.78
C ASP A 20 5.06 4.57 15.55
N SER A 21 5.39 4.90 14.28
CA SER A 21 6.13 6.12 13.98
C SER A 21 5.91 6.65 12.56
N VAL A 22 6.12 7.97 12.40
CA VAL A 22 6.03 8.69 11.12
C VAL A 22 6.95 8.13 10.03
N PRO A 23 8.20 7.72 10.32
CA PRO A 23 9.04 7.03 9.35
C PRO A 23 8.39 5.78 8.74
N GLN A 24 7.62 4.99 9.51
CA GLN A 24 6.92 3.82 8.98
C GLN A 24 5.86 4.22 7.96
N ILE A 25 5.10 5.29 8.25
CA ILE A 25 4.11 5.85 7.33
C ILE A 25 4.77 6.32 6.03
N GLY A 26 5.91 7.02 6.15
CA GLY A 26 6.67 7.50 4.99
C GLY A 26 7.17 6.36 4.10
N ILE A 27 7.69 5.29 4.70
CA ILE A 27 8.18 4.11 4.00
C ILE A 27 7.01 3.34 3.35
N ALA A 28 5.92 3.09 4.07
CA ALA A 28 4.70 2.48 3.54
C ALA A 28 4.14 3.27 2.35
N THR A 29 4.13 4.60 2.47
CA THR A 29 3.71 5.51 1.38
C THR A 29 4.59 5.38 0.16
N ARG A 30 5.92 5.44 0.33
CA ARG A 30 6.88 5.30 -0.78
C ARG A 30 6.72 3.93 -1.46
N TYR A 31 6.52 2.89 -0.67
CA TYR A 31 6.30 1.53 -1.15
C TYR A 31 5.01 1.40 -1.95
N ALA A 32 3.87 1.83 -1.41
CA ALA A 32 2.59 1.81 -2.12
C ALA A 32 2.64 2.62 -3.43
N ARG A 33 3.31 3.78 -3.44
CA ARG A 33 3.53 4.56 -4.66
C ARG A 33 4.42 3.85 -5.67
N CYS A 34 5.46 3.13 -5.22
CA CYS A 34 6.29 2.33 -6.12
C CYS A 34 5.40 1.34 -6.88
N ILE A 35 4.54 0.60 -6.19
CA ILE A 35 3.67 -0.42 -6.80
C ILE A 35 2.73 0.24 -7.83
N VAL A 36 1.95 1.23 -7.40
CA VAL A 36 0.96 1.88 -8.28
C VAL A 36 1.62 2.57 -9.48
N ARG A 37 2.81 3.15 -9.32
CA ARG A 37 3.58 3.73 -10.44
C ARG A 37 4.12 2.67 -11.40
N GLN A 38 4.59 1.53 -10.91
CA GLN A 38 5.06 0.43 -11.75
C GLN A 38 3.93 -0.24 -12.54
N ILE A 39 2.73 -0.29 -11.96
CA ILE A 39 1.52 -0.75 -12.65
C ILE A 39 1.14 0.25 -13.75
N GLY A 40 1.12 1.55 -13.43
CA GLY A 40 0.70 2.60 -14.36
C GLY A 40 -0.80 2.49 -14.64
N VAL A 41 -1.17 2.17 -15.88
CA VAL A 41 -2.54 1.80 -16.24
C VAL A 41 -2.68 0.29 -16.14
N ALA A 42 -3.60 -0.17 -15.29
CA ALA A 42 -3.83 -1.60 -15.11
C ALA A 42 -4.38 -2.24 -16.42
N PRO A 43 -3.90 -3.44 -16.81
CA PRO A 43 -4.41 -4.16 -17.98
C PRO A 43 -5.92 -4.45 -17.93
N ALA A 44 -6.55 -4.51 -19.11
CA ALA A 44 -7.96 -4.90 -19.28
C ALA A 44 -8.20 -6.37 -18.92
N GLU A 45 -7.32 -7.26 -19.35
CA GLU A 45 -7.40 -8.68 -19.05
C GLU A 45 -7.07 -8.96 -17.57
N ASP A 46 -7.92 -9.73 -16.90
CA ASP A 46 -7.84 -10.01 -15.46
C ASP A 46 -6.55 -10.72 -15.06
N SER A 47 -6.14 -11.73 -15.84
CA SER A 47 -4.90 -12.49 -15.63
C SER A 47 -3.66 -11.61 -15.81
N ALA A 48 -3.61 -10.80 -16.88
CA ALA A 48 -2.53 -9.86 -17.14
C ALA A 48 -2.45 -8.78 -16.07
N ARG A 49 -3.61 -8.33 -15.56
CA ARG A 49 -3.69 -7.37 -14.46
C ARG A 49 -3.17 -7.97 -13.16
N ALA A 50 -3.59 -9.18 -12.81
CA ALA A 50 -3.09 -9.88 -11.63
C ALA A 50 -1.57 -10.10 -11.70
N ALA A 51 -1.05 -10.55 -12.84
CA ALA A 51 0.39 -10.72 -13.06
C ALA A 51 1.14 -9.39 -12.92
N LYS A 52 0.62 -8.31 -13.53
CA LYS A 52 1.22 -6.97 -13.45
C LYS A 52 1.28 -6.44 -12.02
N VAL A 53 0.23 -6.67 -11.23
CA VAL A 53 0.18 -6.31 -9.80
C VAL A 53 1.23 -7.11 -9.03
N GLN A 54 1.30 -8.43 -9.22
CA GLN A 54 2.26 -9.29 -8.55
C GLN A 54 3.72 -8.92 -8.87
N ASP A 55 4.03 -8.67 -10.13
CA ASP A 55 5.37 -8.24 -10.57
C ASP A 55 5.76 -6.91 -9.94
N ALA A 56 4.84 -5.95 -9.89
CA ALA A 56 5.07 -4.64 -9.27
C ALA A 56 5.30 -4.76 -7.75
N VAL A 57 4.46 -5.56 -7.06
CA VAL A 57 4.62 -5.86 -5.62
C VAL A 57 5.98 -6.46 -5.36
N LYS A 58 6.35 -7.52 -6.09
CA LYS A 58 7.63 -8.22 -5.94
C LYS A 58 8.82 -7.30 -6.21
N GLY A 59 8.80 -6.56 -7.32
CA GLY A 59 9.88 -5.65 -7.71
C GLY A 59 10.10 -4.55 -6.66
N CYS A 60 9.03 -3.91 -6.20
CA CYS A 60 9.11 -2.90 -5.16
C CYS A 60 9.55 -3.50 -3.80
N ARG A 61 9.12 -4.73 -3.48
CA ARG A 61 9.46 -5.41 -2.21
C ARG A 61 10.95 -5.73 -2.17
N THR A 62 11.48 -6.30 -3.25
CA THR A 62 12.92 -6.54 -3.40
C THR A 62 13.73 -5.24 -3.27
N PHE A 63 13.25 -4.14 -3.85
CA PHE A 63 13.94 -2.85 -3.75
C PHE A 63 14.02 -2.36 -2.31
N ILE A 64 12.92 -2.36 -1.56
CA ILE A 64 12.90 -1.84 -0.19
C ILE A 64 13.63 -2.75 0.81
N GLU A 65 13.58 -4.06 0.60
CA GLU A 65 14.35 -5.02 1.40
C GLU A 65 15.86 -4.89 1.13
N SER A 66 16.24 -4.54 -0.10
CA SER A 66 17.63 -4.20 -0.44
C SER A 66 18.08 -2.92 0.27
N ASP A 67 17.23 -1.87 0.32
CA ASP A 67 17.50 -0.65 1.09
C ASP A 67 17.73 -0.96 2.57
N TYR A 68 16.89 -1.81 3.17
CA TYR A 68 17.09 -2.25 4.55
C TYR A 68 18.40 -3.01 4.74
N THR A 69 18.67 -4.00 3.88
CA THR A 69 19.87 -4.86 3.96
C THR A 69 21.16 -4.05 3.82
N GLN A 70 21.13 -2.98 3.02
CA GLN A 70 22.26 -2.06 2.84
C GLN A 70 22.35 -0.97 3.92
N GLY A 71 21.47 -0.98 4.92
CA GLY A 71 21.47 0.01 5.99
C GLY A 71 21.04 1.41 5.55
N ARG A 72 20.32 1.53 4.43
CA ARG A 72 19.86 2.83 3.87
C ARG A 72 18.57 3.35 4.50
N ILE A 73 17.91 2.54 5.32
CA ILE A 73 16.73 2.95 6.07
C ILE A 73 17.17 3.42 7.45
N MET A 74 17.02 4.73 7.68
CA MET A 74 17.55 5.42 8.86
C MET A 74 16.42 5.88 9.79
N LEU A 75 16.69 5.85 11.11
CA LEU A 75 15.91 6.54 12.13
C LEU A 75 16.84 7.51 12.86
N GLY A 76 16.68 8.82 12.61
CA GLY A 76 17.70 9.79 12.95
C GLY A 76 19.01 9.44 12.26
N ASP A 77 20.10 9.37 13.04
CA ASP A 77 21.45 9.14 12.50
C ASP A 77 21.86 7.66 12.45
N ARG A 78 20.94 6.72 12.73
CA ARG A 78 21.26 5.29 12.79
C ARG A 78 20.40 4.45 11.85
N PRO A 79 20.97 3.41 11.22
CA PRO A 79 20.17 2.42 10.49
C PRO A 79 19.17 1.73 11.41
N VAL A 80 18.00 1.37 10.86
CA VAL A 80 16.99 0.62 11.60
C VAL A 80 17.46 -0.78 11.97
N ASN A 81 17.10 -1.24 13.16
CA ASN A 81 17.42 -2.60 13.58
C ASN A 81 16.39 -3.63 13.08
N LYS A 82 16.75 -4.91 13.16
CA LYS A 82 15.91 -6.04 12.74
C LYS A 82 14.54 -6.08 13.40
N ARG A 83 14.45 -5.72 14.69
CA ARG A 83 13.17 -5.72 15.42
C ARG A 83 12.21 -4.65 14.88
N TRP A 84 12.74 -3.46 14.59
CA TRP A 84 11.97 -2.38 13.98
C TRP A 84 11.55 -2.78 12.55
N TRP A 85 12.48 -3.34 11.78
CA TRP A 85 12.17 -3.81 10.42
C TRP A 85 11.11 -4.91 10.41
N GLY A 86 11.13 -5.85 11.35
CA GLY A 86 10.09 -6.87 11.47
C GLY A 86 8.67 -6.29 11.64
N ARG A 87 8.53 -5.15 12.34
CA ARG A 87 7.24 -4.43 12.39
C ARG A 87 6.91 -3.75 11.06
N MET A 88 7.92 -3.20 10.40
CA MET A 88 7.76 -2.62 9.06
C MET A 88 7.28 -3.66 8.04
N GLN A 89 7.77 -4.90 8.10
CA GLN A 89 7.33 -5.98 7.20
C GLN A 89 5.83 -6.23 7.29
N SER A 90 5.26 -6.29 8.49
CA SER A 90 3.81 -6.42 8.66
C SER A 90 3.03 -5.26 8.01
N ILE A 91 3.57 -4.04 8.05
CA ILE A 91 2.96 -2.87 7.40
C ILE A 91 3.03 -3.00 5.88
N LEU A 92 4.17 -3.45 5.35
CA LEU A 92 4.33 -3.68 3.92
C LEU A 92 3.38 -4.78 3.43
N ASP A 93 3.25 -5.89 4.15
CA ASP A 93 2.36 -7.01 3.78
C ASP A 93 0.89 -6.56 3.67
N SER A 94 0.44 -5.74 4.60
CA SER A 94 -0.91 -5.17 4.53
C SER A 94 -1.07 -4.17 3.40
N VAL A 95 -0.04 -3.35 3.10
CA VAL A 95 -0.05 -2.49 1.90
C VAL A 95 -0.18 -3.33 0.62
N GLU A 96 0.54 -4.45 0.52
CA GLU A 96 0.45 -5.37 -0.62
C GLU A 96 -0.97 -5.94 -0.77
N ALA A 97 -1.56 -6.36 0.34
CA ALA A 97 -2.93 -6.87 0.36
C ALA A 97 -3.94 -5.79 -0.08
N ASP A 98 -3.84 -4.58 0.47
CA ASP A 98 -4.73 -3.45 0.15
C ASP A 98 -4.63 -3.04 -1.33
N VAL A 99 -3.41 -2.96 -1.88
CA VAL A 99 -3.22 -2.64 -3.30
C VAL A 99 -3.77 -3.75 -4.19
N THR A 100 -3.48 -5.01 -3.86
CA THR A 100 -3.92 -6.16 -4.65
C THR A 100 -5.44 -6.27 -4.68
N ALA A 101 -6.10 -6.03 -3.55
CA ALA A 101 -7.56 -6.08 -3.45
C ALA A 101 -8.25 -4.95 -4.24
N ALA A 102 -7.60 -3.80 -4.40
CA ALA A 102 -8.21 -2.62 -4.99
C ALA A 102 -8.11 -2.54 -6.53
N ILE A 103 -7.08 -3.14 -7.13
CA ILE A 103 -6.79 -3.02 -8.57
C ILE A 103 -7.60 -4.07 -9.36
N VAL A 104 -8.88 -3.77 -9.55
CA VAL A 104 -9.84 -4.68 -10.22
C VAL A 104 -10.34 -4.17 -11.58
N GLN A 105 -10.16 -2.87 -11.87
CA GLN A 105 -10.52 -2.24 -13.14
C GLN A 105 -9.27 -1.84 -13.95
N PRO A 106 -9.37 -1.74 -15.29
CA PRO A 106 -8.28 -1.27 -16.14
C PRO A 106 -8.13 0.24 -16.14
N LYS A 107 -7.76 0.79 -14.99
CA LYS A 107 -7.58 2.22 -14.77
C LYS A 107 -6.20 2.51 -14.22
N GLN A 108 -5.85 3.78 -14.22
CA GLN A 108 -4.78 4.26 -13.35
C GLN A 108 -5.32 4.38 -11.93
N TYR A 109 -4.45 4.21 -10.93
CA TYR A 109 -4.82 4.33 -9.53
C TYR A 109 -3.97 5.39 -8.84
N LYS A 110 -4.49 5.92 -7.73
CA LYS A 110 -3.73 6.71 -6.76
C LYS A 110 -3.89 6.12 -5.36
N ILE A 111 -2.96 6.44 -4.48
CA ILE A 111 -3.02 6.05 -3.07
C ILE A 111 -3.52 7.21 -2.21
N ILE A 112 -4.35 6.89 -1.22
CA ILE A 112 -4.85 7.80 -0.21
C ILE A 112 -4.79 7.06 1.13
N TRP A 113 -4.42 7.74 2.22
CA TRP A 113 -4.57 7.16 3.56
C TRP A 113 -5.90 7.57 4.16
N GLU A 114 -6.64 6.60 4.67
CA GLU A 114 -7.77 6.82 5.56
C GLU A 114 -7.26 6.92 7.01
N LEU A 115 -7.58 8.03 7.65
CA LEU A 115 -7.28 8.32 9.04
C LEU A 115 -8.31 7.64 9.96
N PRO A 116 -7.99 7.41 11.25
CA PRO A 116 -8.93 6.76 12.19
C PRO A 116 -10.30 7.45 12.32
N GLY A 117 -10.38 8.77 12.10
CA GLY A 117 -11.63 9.53 12.10
C GLY A 117 -12.39 9.53 10.77
N GLY A 118 -11.99 8.72 9.79
CA GLY A 118 -12.59 8.68 8.44
C GLY A 118 -12.11 9.79 7.50
N GLY A 119 -11.24 10.69 7.98
CA GLY A 119 -10.57 11.69 7.15
C GLY A 119 -9.68 11.02 6.10
N ARG A 120 -9.56 11.65 4.92
CA ARG A 120 -8.73 11.15 3.81
C ARG A 120 -7.63 12.14 3.54
N VAL A 121 -6.39 11.67 3.53
CA VAL A 121 -5.22 12.50 3.22
C VAL A 121 -4.45 11.90 2.07
N ASP A 122 -4.04 12.77 1.13
CA ASP A 122 -2.94 12.41 0.24
C ASP A 122 -1.70 12.25 1.12
N ALA A 123 -0.96 11.18 0.88
CA ALA A 123 -0.04 10.60 1.83
C ALA A 123 1.15 11.48 2.26
N TYR A 124 1.29 12.69 1.72
CA TYR A 124 2.25 13.71 2.17
C TYR A 124 1.72 14.62 3.30
N ASN A 125 0.40 14.71 3.52
CA ASN A 125 -0.21 15.72 4.40
C ASN A 125 -0.88 15.13 5.66
N ALA A 126 -0.49 13.92 6.05
CA ALA A 126 -1.11 13.22 7.16
C ALA A 126 -0.69 13.87 8.51
N PRO A 127 -1.61 14.36 9.36
CA PRO A 127 -1.25 15.02 10.62
C PRO A 127 -0.71 14.02 11.65
N GLU A 128 0.29 14.43 12.43
CA GLU A 128 0.84 13.61 13.53
C GLU A 128 -0.01 13.68 14.81
N PRO A 129 -0.05 12.62 15.65
CA PRO A 129 0.47 11.26 15.42
C PRO A 129 -0.64 10.31 14.92
N LEU A 130 -0.41 9.63 13.80
CA LEU A 130 -1.25 8.52 13.36
C LEU A 130 -0.75 7.23 13.99
N LYS A 131 -1.62 6.51 14.70
CA LYS A 131 -1.36 5.20 15.30
C LYS A 131 -1.85 4.04 14.44
N THR A 132 -2.65 4.35 13.43
CA THR A 132 -3.24 3.38 12.51
C THR A 132 -3.39 4.05 11.15
N ILE A 133 -3.00 3.36 10.08
CA ILE A 133 -3.19 3.82 8.70
C ILE A 133 -3.89 2.73 7.88
N LYS A 134 -4.87 3.12 7.06
CA LYS A 134 -5.54 2.22 6.13
C LYS A 134 -5.35 2.72 4.71
N LEU A 135 -4.82 1.88 3.82
CA LEU A 135 -4.55 2.30 2.46
C LEU A 135 -5.83 2.21 1.64
N LEU A 136 -6.18 3.32 0.99
CA LEU A 136 -7.19 3.35 -0.04
C LEU A 136 -6.48 3.51 -1.39
N THR A 137 -6.64 2.52 -2.26
CA THR A 137 -6.18 2.59 -3.64
C THR A 137 -7.39 2.91 -4.51
N VAL A 138 -7.41 4.11 -5.09
CA VAL A 138 -8.59 4.68 -5.74
C VAL A 138 -8.36 4.82 -7.24
N PRO A 139 -9.28 4.36 -8.11
CA PRO A 139 -9.17 4.57 -9.54
C PRO A 139 -9.22 6.07 -9.88
N LEU A 140 -8.39 6.49 -10.83
CA LEU A 140 -8.41 7.82 -11.44
C LEU A 140 -9.41 7.90 -12.60
#